data_AF-A0A381ZP04-F1
#
_entry.id   AF-A0A381ZP04-F1
#
_cell.length_a   1.000
_cell.length_b   1.000
_cell.length_c   1.000
_cell.angle_alpha   90.00
_cell.angle_beta   90.00
_cell.angle_gamma   90.00
#
_symmetry.space_group_name_H-M   'P 1'
#
loop_
_entity.id
_entity.type
_entity.pdbx_description
1 polymer ?
#
loop_
_entity_poly.entity_id
_entity_poly.type
_entity_poly.pdbx_seq_one_letter_code
_entity_poly.pdbx_strand_id
1 'polypeptide(L)'
;MNEFDLIQEYFSWPSTDSNIVVGVGDDAAVVNVPTSEQLVTSTDTLIEGVHFSSQVGPRDIAHKALAVNLSDIAAMGGRAKYFTLALSLPKIDKHWLGEFSSSLKELAERFKVSL
;
A
#
# COMPACT_ATOMS: atom_id res chain seq x y z
N MET A 1 1.71 20.06 9.17
CA MET A 1 1.26 18.91 8.40
C MET A 1 0.52 18.02 9.36
N ASN A 2 -0.79 17.97 9.21
CA ASN A 2 -1.63 17.00 9.91
C ASN A 2 -1.68 15.69 9.10
N GLU A 3 -2.46 14.71 9.58
CA GLU A 3 -2.63 13.42 8.91
C GLU A 3 -3.21 13.55 7.49
N PHE A 4 -4.24 14.37 7.31
CA PHE A 4 -4.89 14.57 6.01
C PHE A 4 -3.93 15.17 4.97
N ASP A 5 -3.14 16.17 5.36
CA ASP A 5 -2.11 16.77 4.49
C ASP A 5 -1.11 15.70 4.02
N LEU A 6 -0.71 14.80 4.92
CA LEU A 6 0.26 13.73 4.63
C LEU A 6 -0.33 12.70 3.66
N ILE A 7 -1.57 12.26 3.89
CA ILE A 7 -2.26 11.33 2.99
C ILE A 7 -2.38 11.95 1.59
N GLN A 8 -2.80 13.21 1.50
CA GLN A 8 -2.93 13.90 0.22
C GLN A 8 -1.59 14.08 -0.50
N GLU A 9 -0.52 14.43 0.23
CA GLU A 9 0.80 14.67 -0.36
C GLU A 9 1.50 13.38 -0.80
N TYR A 10 1.39 12.29 -0.01
CA TYR A 10 2.20 11.08 -0.21
C TYR A 10 1.40 9.86 -0.67
N PHE A 11 0.10 9.76 -0.41
CA PHE A 11 -0.66 8.51 -0.58
C PHE A 11 -1.94 8.66 -1.39
N SER A 12 -2.22 9.84 -1.95
CA SER A 12 -3.34 10.05 -2.87
C SER A 12 -2.87 9.88 -4.31
N TRP A 13 -2.96 8.65 -4.82
CA TRP A 13 -2.57 8.32 -6.19
C TRP A 13 -3.81 8.04 -7.05
N PRO A 14 -3.83 8.48 -8.32
CA PRO A 14 -4.94 8.16 -9.20
C PRO A 14 -4.97 6.66 -9.48
N SER A 15 -6.15 6.04 -9.29
CA SER A 15 -6.42 4.69 -9.77
C SER A 15 -7.21 4.72 -11.07
N THR A 16 -6.92 3.78 -11.96
CA THR A 16 -7.69 3.53 -13.18
C THR A 16 -8.59 2.30 -13.06
N ASP A 17 -8.68 1.66 -11.89
CA ASP A 17 -9.52 0.47 -11.71
C ASP A 17 -10.98 0.88 -11.50
N SER A 18 -11.82 0.59 -12.50
CA SER A 18 -13.25 0.91 -12.47
C SER A 18 -14.02 0.18 -11.38
N ASN A 19 -13.42 -0.82 -10.72
CA ASN A 19 -14.05 -1.51 -9.60
C ASN A 19 -13.91 -0.74 -8.28
N ILE A 20 -13.02 0.25 -8.20
CA ILE A 20 -12.91 1.13 -7.02
C ILE A 20 -13.97 2.22 -7.15
N VAL A 21 -15.01 2.12 -6.33
CA VAL A 21 -16.12 3.08 -6.27
C VAL A 21 -15.73 4.27 -5.39
N VAL A 22 -15.06 3.99 -4.28
CA VAL A 22 -14.51 4.99 -3.36
C VAL A 22 -13.07 4.59 -3.04
N GLY A 23 -12.12 5.48 -3.35
CA GLY A 23 -10.68 5.31 -3.07
C GLY A 23 -10.22 6.20 -1.91
N VAL A 24 -8.94 6.55 -1.90
CA VAL A 24 -8.35 7.46 -0.89
C VAL A 24 -9.06 8.83 -0.89
N GLY A 25 -9.49 9.28 0.29
CA GLY A 25 -10.13 10.59 0.48
C GLY A 25 -11.46 10.56 1.24
N ASP A 26 -11.96 9.37 1.58
CA ASP A 26 -13.17 9.14 2.38
C ASP A 26 -12.84 8.23 3.59
N ASP A 27 -13.83 7.95 4.44
CA ASP A 27 -13.67 7.15 5.67
C ASP A 27 -13.38 5.66 5.40
N ALA A 28 -13.75 5.17 4.22
CA ALA A 28 -13.53 3.78 3.81
C ALA A 28 -13.45 3.64 2.28
N ALA A 29 -12.73 2.63 1.82
CA ALA A 29 -12.76 2.21 0.42
C ALA A 29 -14.00 1.36 0.13
N VAL A 30 -14.57 1.54 -1.06
CA VAL A 30 -15.69 0.72 -1.57
C VAL A 30 -15.27 0.11 -2.89
N VAL A 31 -15.33 -1.22 -2.98
CA VAL A 31 -14.93 -1.96 -4.18
C VAL A 31 -16.02 -2.91 -4.66
N ASN A 32 -16.21 -2.97 -5.96
CA ASN A 32 -17.07 -3.96 -6.60
C ASN A 32 -16.28 -5.25 -6.83
N VAL A 33 -16.77 -6.36 -6.26
CA VAL A 33 -16.23 -7.70 -6.55
C VAL A 33 -17.10 -8.32 -7.65
N PRO A 34 -16.53 -8.68 -8.82
CA PRO A 34 -17.29 -9.33 -9.88
C PRO A 34 -17.97 -10.61 -9.39
N THR A 35 -19.18 -10.89 -9.87
CA THR A 35 -20.00 -12.02 -9.39
C THR A 35 -19.37 -13.40 -9.62
N SER A 36 -18.42 -13.51 -10.55
CA SER A 36 -17.68 -14.74 -10.85
C SER A 36 -16.35 -14.86 -10.11
N GLU A 37 -15.99 -13.87 -9.29
CA GLU A 37 -14.73 -13.82 -8.55
C GLU A 37 -15.00 -13.87 -7.04
N GLN A 38 -13.97 -14.22 -6.28
CA GLN A 38 -13.98 -14.15 -4.82
C GLN A 38 -12.93 -13.14 -4.37
N LEU A 39 -13.24 -12.41 -3.30
CA LEU A 39 -12.26 -11.56 -2.65
C LEU A 39 -11.35 -12.42 -1.76
N VAL A 40 -10.04 -12.30 -1.99
CA VAL A 40 -9.00 -12.87 -1.11
C VAL A 40 -8.20 -11.70 -0.55
N THR A 41 -7.92 -11.72 0.73
CA THR A 41 -7.16 -10.69 1.43
C THR A 41 -6.05 -11.31 2.27
N SER A 42 -4.90 -10.64 2.33
CA SER A 42 -3.80 -10.91 3.26
C SER A 42 -3.40 -9.59 3.90
N THR A 43 -2.85 -9.66 5.11
CA THR A 43 -2.31 -8.51 5.83
C THR A 43 -1.07 -8.92 6.60
N ASP A 44 0.07 -8.41 6.17
CA ASP A 44 1.34 -8.53 6.90
C ASP A 44 1.74 -7.22 7.60
N THR A 45 2.31 -7.34 8.79
CA THR A 45 2.87 -6.21 9.55
C THR A 45 4.38 -6.29 9.59
N LEU A 46 5.07 -5.25 9.12
CA LEU A 46 6.53 -5.12 9.24
C LEU A 46 6.87 -4.15 10.37
N ILE A 47 7.71 -4.60 11.30
CA ILE A 47 8.10 -3.87 12.52
C ILE A 47 9.62 -3.69 12.53
N GLU A 48 10.07 -2.46 12.75
CA GLU A 48 11.49 -2.15 12.94
C GLU A 48 12.07 -2.95 14.12
N GLY A 49 13.26 -3.51 13.95
CA GLY A 49 13.91 -4.39 14.93
C GLY A 49 13.43 -5.85 14.90
N VAL A 50 12.34 -6.15 14.19
CA VAL A 50 11.83 -7.52 14.00
C VAL A 50 11.98 -7.96 12.55
N HIS A 51 11.41 -7.19 11.62
CA HIS A 51 11.33 -7.55 10.20
C HIS A 51 12.34 -6.81 9.31
N PHE A 52 12.87 -5.70 9.81
CA PHE A 52 13.93 -4.89 9.19
C PHE A 52 14.69 -4.14 10.28
N SER A 53 15.94 -3.74 10.01
CA SER A 53 16.74 -2.91 10.93
C SER A 53 16.61 -1.42 10.60
N SER A 54 17.01 -0.56 11.53
CA SER A 54 17.03 0.90 11.36
C SER A 54 17.94 1.40 10.23
N GLN A 55 18.80 0.53 9.70
CA GLN A 55 19.71 0.84 8.59
C GLN A 55 19.05 0.65 7.21
N VAL A 56 17.90 -0.03 7.16
CA VAL A 56 17.19 -0.26 5.90
C VAL A 56 16.51 1.03 5.46
N GLY A 57 16.73 1.40 4.20
CA GLY A 57 16.17 2.65 3.65
C GLY A 57 14.65 2.60 3.45
N PRO A 58 13.97 3.75 3.48
CA PRO A 58 12.51 3.84 3.26
C PRO A 58 12.03 3.16 1.97
N ARG A 59 12.79 3.27 0.88
CA ARG A 59 12.45 2.65 -0.40
C ARG A 59 12.37 1.13 -0.29
N ASP A 60 13.34 0.51 0.38
CA ASP A 60 13.40 -0.95 0.54
C ASP A 60 12.32 -1.44 1.50
N ILE A 61 12.04 -0.67 2.57
CA ILE A 61 10.93 -0.96 3.48
C ILE A 61 9.60 -0.94 2.73
N ALA A 62 9.34 0.10 1.93
CA ALA A 62 8.14 0.22 1.10
C ALA A 62 7.99 -0.94 0.12
N HIS A 63 9.08 -1.27 -0.60
CA HIS A 63 9.08 -2.39 -1.54
C HIS A 63 8.72 -3.69 -0.82
N LYS A 64 9.36 -3.98 0.31
CA LYS A 64 9.11 -5.20 1.08
C LYS A 64 7.68 -5.23 1.61
N ALA A 65 7.15 -4.12 2.13
CA ALA A 65 5.82 -4.02 2.72
C ALA A 65 4.71 -4.47 1.76
N LEU A 66 4.81 -4.07 0.49
CA LEU A 66 3.85 -4.51 -0.53
C LEU A 66 4.23 -5.88 -1.13
N ALA A 67 5.51 -6.14 -1.39
CA ALA A 67 5.95 -7.37 -2.03
C ALA A 67 5.58 -8.65 -1.26
N VAL A 68 5.62 -8.64 0.07
CA VAL A 68 5.23 -9.80 0.88
C VAL A 68 3.74 -10.14 0.71
N ASN A 69 2.87 -9.13 0.78
CA ASN A 69 1.43 -9.31 0.57
C ASN A 69 1.11 -9.73 -0.88
N LEU A 70 1.80 -9.17 -1.87
CA LEU A 70 1.67 -9.60 -3.27
C LEU A 70 2.06 -11.08 -3.45
N SER A 71 3.10 -11.54 -2.74
CA SER A 71 3.54 -12.93 -2.75
C SER A 71 2.46 -13.88 -2.20
N ASP A 72 1.80 -13.52 -1.10
CA ASP A 72 0.73 -14.34 -0.52
C ASP A 72 -0.45 -14.51 -1.48
N ILE A 73 -0.90 -13.41 -2.09
CA ILE A 73 -2.00 -13.45 -3.06
C ILE A 73 -1.61 -14.33 -4.26
N ALA A 74 -0.37 -14.22 -4.74
CA ALA A 74 0.13 -15.05 -5.83
C ALA A 74 0.20 -16.54 -5.45
N ALA A 75 0.61 -16.86 -4.21
CA ALA A 75 0.66 -18.24 -3.71
C ALA A 75 -0.72 -18.91 -3.63
N MET A 76 -1.78 -18.11 -3.43
CA MET A 76 -3.17 -18.58 -3.47
C MET A 76 -3.72 -18.70 -4.90
N GLY A 77 -2.92 -18.41 -5.94
CA GLY A 77 -3.37 -18.33 -7.33
C GLY A 77 -4.25 -17.11 -7.62
N GLY A 78 -4.28 -16.14 -6.70
CA GLY A 78 -5.05 -14.91 -6.81
C GLY A 78 -4.36 -13.87 -7.69
N ARG A 79 -5.16 -12.93 -8.19
CA ARG A 79 -4.67 -11.73 -8.87
C ARG A 79 -4.82 -10.54 -7.91
N ALA A 80 -3.71 -9.95 -7.50
CA ALA A 80 -3.75 -8.75 -6.66
C ALA A 80 -4.40 -7.58 -7.43
N LYS A 81 -5.20 -6.78 -6.72
CA LYS A 81 -6.00 -5.68 -7.33
C LYS A 81 -5.87 -4.37 -6.56
N TYR A 82 -5.90 -4.45 -5.24
CA TYR A 82 -5.84 -3.30 -4.35
C TYR A 82 -5.14 -3.70 -3.06
N PHE A 83 -4.61 -2.71 -2.34
CA PHE A 83 -3.99 -2.90 -1.03
C PHE A 83 -4.29 -1.70 -0.14
N THR A 84 -4.31 -1.90 1.17
CA THR A 84 -4.43 -0.81 2.15
C THR A 84 -3.11 -0.63 2.87
N LEU A 85 -2.76 0.62 3.22
CA LEU A 85 -1.56 0.92 3.99
C LEU A 85 -1.93 1.39 5.41
N ALA A 86 -1.48 0.65 6.41
CA ALA A 86 -1.45 1.10 7.80
C ALA A 86 0.00 1.42 8.19
N LEU A 87 0.32 2.71 8.32
CA LEU A 87 1.68 3.18 8.58
C LEU A 87 1.75 3.92 9.92
N SER A 88 2.55 3.40 10.85
CA SER A 88 2.85 4.06 12.13
C SER A 88 4.27 4.57 12.12
N LEU A 89 4.46 5.85 12.44
CA LEU A 89 5.77 6.50 12.50
C LEU A 89 5.95 7.20 13.85
N PRO A 90 7.16 7.14 14.46
CA PRO A 90 7.43 7.85 15.72
C PRO A 90 7.47 9.37 15.55
N LYS A 91 7.72 9.85 14.33
CA LYS A 91 7.72 11.26 13.94
C LYS A 91 7.46 11.39 12.44
N ILE A 92 6.94 12.53 12.03
CA ILE A 92 6.80 12.87 10.61
C ILE A 92 8.18 13.26 10.05
N ASP A 93 8.66 12.51 9.06
CA ASP A 93 9.87 12.80 8.30
C ASP A 93 9.53 12.82 6.81
N LYS A 94 9.54 14.01 6.20
CA LYS A 94 9.13 14.20 4.79
C LYS A 94 10.05 13.52 3.80
N HIS A 95 11.36 13.47 4.08
CA HIS A 95 12.29 12.81 3.18
C HIS A 95 12.04 11.31 3.20
N TRP A 96 11.86 10.74 4.40
CA TRP A 96 11.50 9.33 4.55
C TRP A 96 10.17 9.01 3.87
N LEU A 97 9.13 9.82 4.10
CA LEU A 97 7.80 9.64 3.49
C LEU A 97 7.85 9.74 1.97
N GLY A 98 8.61 10.69 1.41
CA GLY A 98 8.77 10.83 -0.03
C GLY A 98 9.40 9.60 -0.68
N GLU A 99 10.49 9.09 -0.10
CA GLU A 99 11.17 7.89 -0.60
C GLU A 99 10.30 6.62 -0.43
N PHE A 100 9.63 6.49 0.72
CA PHE A 100 8.74 5.37 1.00
C PHE A 100 7.57 5.35 0.01
N SER A 101 6.87 6.49 -0.10
CA SER A 101 5.74 6.65 -1.02
C SER A 101 6.13 6.40 -2.48
N SER A 102 7.24 6.99 -2.95
CA SER A 102 7.71 6.81 -4.34
C SER A 102 7.96 5.34 -4.65
N SER A 103 8.70 4.64 -3.79
CA SER A 103 9.00 3.22 -3.99
C SER A 103 7.75 2.33 -3.92
N LEU A 104 6.84 2.63 -2.98
CA LEU A 104 5.58 1.91 -2.85
C LEU A 104 4.72 2.09 -4.12
N LYS A 105 4.63 3.32 -4.63
CA LYS A 105 3.90 3.66 -5.86
C LYS A 105 4.50 2.98 -7.09
N GLU A 106 5.82 3.02 -7.25
CA GLU A 106 6.53 2.35 -8.35
C GLU A 106 6.21 0.84 -8.39
N LEU A 107 6.19 0.19 -7.22
CA LEU A 107 5.84 -1.22 -7.12
C LEU A 107 4.34 -1.47 -7.39
N ALA A 108 3.47 -0.60 -6.86
CA ALA A 108 2.04 -0.67 -7.10
C ALA A 108 1.70 -0.55 -8.60
N GLU A 109 2.31 0.40 -9.31
CA GLU A 109 2.17 0.59 -10.76
C GLU A 109 2.70 -0.63 -11.54
N ARG A 110 3.86 -1.16 -11.15
CA ARG A 110 4.46 -2.36 -11.78
C ARG A 110 3.52 -3.56 -11.73
N PHE A 111 2.86 -3.78 -10.59
CA PHE A 111 1.94 -4.90 -10.40
C PHE A 111 0.47 -4.55 -10.68
N LYS A 112 0.19 -3.30 -11.09
CA LYS A 112 -1.14 -2.78 -11.39
C LYS A 112 -2.13 -2.96 -10.23
N VAL A 113 -1.65 -2.69 -9.01
CA VAL A 113 -2.48 -2.68 -7.80
C VAL A 113 -2.72 -1.24 -7.35
N SER A 114 -3.91 -0.95 -6.85
CA SER A 114 -4.27 0.38 -6.36
C SER A 114 -4.14 0.46 -4.84
N LEU A 115 -3.64 1.59 -4.34
CA LEU A 115 -3.75 1.95 -2.92
C LEU A 115 -5.18 2.45 -2.62
#